data_AF-A0A6C0BS60-F1
#
_entry.id   AF-A0A6C0BS60-F1
#
_cell.length_a   1.000
_cell.length_b   1.000
_cell.length_c   1.000
_cell.angle_alpha   90.00
_cell.angle_beta   90.00
_cell.angle_gamma   90.00
#
_symmetry.space_group_name_H-M   'P 1'
#
loop_
_entity.id
_entity.type
_entity.pdbx_description
1 polymer ?
#
loop_
_entity_poly.entity_id
_entity_poly.type
_entity_poly.pdbx_seq_one_letter_code
_entity_poly.pdbx_strand_id
1 'polypeptide(L)'
;MEQDSDDLFNNMMKIYLSQMDSAMKISKIICEHSDREELSGNDIICGLIYRLMIPMESKELNESLSNAEKLLEYNSDDEIEDYDDIPETYERPIISQKLKSNNCNCETCIQMRVCLLNYHSFETTDQLAEIYRNSIKTTCDKYNISI
;
A
#
# COMPACT_ATOMS: atom_id res chain seq x y z
N MET A 1 31.92 4.63 1.67
CA MET A 1 31.41 4.91 0.31
C MET A 1 30.49 3.80 -0.18
N GLU A 2 30.92 2.53 -0.33
CA GLU A 2 29.97 1.44 -0.65
C GLU A 2 29.05 1.11 0.54
N GLN A 3 29.61 1.00 1.75
CA GLN A 3 28.86 0.70 2.98
C GLN A 3 27.76 1.74 3.32
N ASP A 4 28.02 3.02 3.06
CA ASP A 4 27.05 4.10 3.31
C ASP A 4 25.87 4.08 2.32
N SER A 5 26.08 3.53 1.11
CA SER A 5 25.03 3.42 0.08
C SER A 5 24.08 2.27 0.38
N ASP A 6 24.62 1.14 0.85
CA ASP A 6 23.82 -0.04 1.21
C ASP A 6 22.97 0.22 2.45
N ASP A 7 23.51 0.92 3.45
CA ASP A 7 22.76 1.33 4.63
C ASP A 7 21.61 2.30 4.28
N LEU A 8 21.84 3.24 3.36
CA LEU A 8 20.80 4.14 2.89
C LEU A 8 19.69 3.38 2.15
N PHE A 9 20.06 2.45 1.27
CA PHE A 9 19.10 1.62 0.54
C PHE A 9 18.24 0.78 1.50
N ASN A 10 18.87 0.08 2.44
CA ASN A 10 18.18 -0.75 3.43
C ASN A 10 17.22 0.07 4.29
N ASN A 11 17.63 1.28 4.70
CA ASN A 11 16.76 2.19 5.44
C ASN A 11 15.53 2.62 4.61
N MET A 12 15.72 2.96 3.34
CA MET A 12 14.61 3.32 2.44
C MET A 12 13.67 2.13 2.21
N MET A 13 14.23 0.94 1.97
CA MET A 13 13.45 -0.29 1.78
C MET A 13 12.64 -0.61 3.04
N LYS A 14 13.24 -0.51 4.22
CA LYS A 14 12.55 -0.68 5.51
C LYS A 14 11.39 0.29 5.67
N ILE A 15 11.59 1.58 5.36
CA ILE A 15 10.52 2.59 5.42
C ILE A 15 9.38 2.22 4.47
N TYR A 16 9.71 1.85 3.23
CA TYR A 16 8.72 1.45 2.23
C TYR A 16 7.92 0.21 2.68
N LEU A 17 8.60 -0.83 3.17
CA LEU A 17 7.95 -2.03 3.70
C LEU A 17 7.06 -1.73 4.91
N SER A 18 7.50 -0.82 5.78
CA SER A 18 6.70 -0.36 6.92
C SER A 18 5.41 0.32 6.47
N GLN A 19 5.50 1.16 5.45
CA GLN A 19 4.34 1.81 4.84
C GLN A 19 3.39 0.79 4.21
N MET A 20 3.92 -0.25 3.56
CA MET A 20 3.12 -1.34 2.97
C MET A 20 2.41 -2.17 4.05
N ASP A 21 3.09 -2.53 5.13
CA ASP A 21 2.52 -3.27 6.26
C ASP A 21 1.33 -2.51 6.86
N SER A 22 1.48 -1.21 7.12
CA SER A 22 0.39 -0.36 7.60
C SER A 22 -0.74 -0.23 6.58
N ALA A 23 -0.44 0.02 5.30
CA ALA A 23 -1.46 0.10 4.26
C ALA A 23 -2.28 -1.20 4.14
N MET A 24 -1.63 -2.37 4.29
CA MET A 24 -2.30 -3.66 4.29
C MET A 24 -3.19 -3.86 5.53
N LYS A 25 -2.76 -3.40 6.71
CA LYS A 25 -3.62 -3.41 7.92
C LYS A 25 -4.89 -2.59 7.70
N ILE A 26 -4.77 -1.39 7.13
CA ILE A 26 -5.93 -0.55 6.79
C ILE A 26 -6.82 -1.22 5.75
N SER A 27 -6.23 -1.84 4.73
CA SER A 27 -6.97 -2.59 3.69
C SER A 27 -7.80 -3.72 4.29
N LYS A 28 -7.24 -4.46 5.26
CA LYS A 28 -7.95 -5.52 5.99
C LYS A 28 -9.12 -4.97 6.80
N ILE A 29 -8.90 -3.89 7.55
CA ILE A 29 -9.98 -3.21 8.30
C ILE A 29 -11.13 -2.79 7.36
N ILE A 30 -10.81 -2.24 6.19
CA ILE A 30 -11.81 -1.83 5.20
C ILE A 30 -12.60 -3.04 4.67
N CYS A 31 -11.91 -4.14 4.38
CA CYS A 31 -12.51 -5.38 3.89
C CYS A 31 -13.43 -6.02 4.94
N GLU A 32 -12.95 -6.16 6.19
CA GLU A 32 -13.72 -6.69 7.32
C GLU A 32 -14.99 -5.88 7.56
N HIS A 33 -14.89 -4.54 7.45
CA HIS A 33 -16.04 -3.63 7.56
C HIS A 33 -16.90 -3.54 6.27
N SER A 34 -16.60 -4.35 5.25
CA SER A 34 -17.41 -4.52 4.04
C SER A 34 -18.23 -5.82 4.05
N ASP A 35 -18.22 -6.58 5.15
CA ASP A 35 -18.79 -7.93 5.23
C ASP A 35 -18.22 -8.90 4.16
N ARG A 36 -16.95 -8.70 3.77
CA ARG A 36 -16.24 -9.54 2.80
C ARG A 36 -15.09 -10.26 3.47
N GLU A 37 -14.93 -11.54 3.15
CA GLU A 37 -13.86 -12.39 3.70
C GLU A 37 -12.54 -12.25 2.90
N GLU A 38 -12.64 -11.91 1.61
CA GLU A 38 -11.48 -11.84 0.72
C GLU A 38 -11.10 -10.39 0.40
N LEU A 39 -9.82 -10.09 0.63
CA LEU A 39 -9.21 -8.80 0.30
C LEU A 39 -9.20 -8.62 -1.22
N SER A 40 -9.85 -7.57 -1.71
CA SER A 40 -9.83 -7.25 -3.14
C SER A 40 -8.79 -6.18 -3.49
N GLY A 41 -8.47 -6.04 -4.78
CA GLY A 41 -7.62 -4.95 -5.26
C GLY A 41 -8.16 -3.55 -4.91
N ASN A 42 -9.49 -3.38 -4.82
CA ASN A 42 -10.08 -2.12 -4.37
C ASN A 42 -9.71 -1.80 -2.91
N ASP A 43 -9.70 -2.82 -2.04
CA ASP A 43 -9.39 -2.67 -0.63
C ASP A 43 -7.92 -2.28 -0.44
N ILE A 44 -7.03 -2.93 -1.20
CA ILE A 44 -5.61 -2.60 -1.24
C ILE A 44 -5.42 -1.15 -1.68
N ILE A 45 -6.01 -0.73 -2.81
CA ILE A 45 -5.90 0.65 -3.31
C ILE A 45 -6.43 1.64 -2.26
N CYS A 46 -7.54 1.34 -1.58
CA CYS A 46 -8.06 2.19 -0.51
C CYS A 46 -7.07 2.33 0.65
N GLY A 47 -6.44 1.24 1.10
CA GLY A 47 -5.44 1.28 2.15
C GLY A 47 -4.18 2.04 1.75
N LEU A 48 -3.73 1.88 0.49
CA LEU A 48 -2.58 2.62 -0.04
C LEU A 48 -2.85 4.13 -0.05
N ILE A 49 -4.03 4.56 -0.54
CA ILE A 49 -4.44 5.97 -0.57
C ILE A 49 -4.58 6.53 0.85
N TYR A 50 -5.19 5.78 1.77
CA TYR A 50 -5.29 6.18 3.17
C TYR A 50 -3.91 6.48 3.74
N ARG A 51 -2.94 5.57 3.54
CA ARG A 51 -1.61 5.72 4.13
C ARG A 51 -0.77 6.81 3.48
N LEU A 52 -1.02 7.12 2.20
CA LEU A 52 -0.42 8.28 1.54
C LEU A 52 -0.82 9.60 2.23
N MET A 53 -2.07 9.70 2.69
CA MET A 53 -2.65 10.97 3.15
C MET A 53 -2.73 11.10 4.67
N ILE A 54 -2.71 9.99 5.40
CA ILE A 54 -2.76 9.96 6.86
C ILE A 54 -1.41 9.41 7.35
N PRO A 55 -0.67 10.12 8.23
CA PRO A 55 0.62 9.67 8.78
C PRO A 55 0.44 8.65 9.92
N MET A 56 1.37 7.70 10.03
CA MET A 56 1.29 6.64 11.05
C MET A 56 1.43 7.24 12.45
N GLU A 57 0.64 6.73 13.39
CA GLU A 57 0.87 7.04 14.80
C GLU A 57 2.18 6.40 15.27
N SER A 58 2.82 6.94 16.30
CA SER A 58 4.13 6.44 16.77
C SER A 58 4.12 4.96 17.13
N LYS A 59 3.02 4.48 17.72
CA LYS A 59 2.86 3.06 18.06
C LYS A 59 2.82 2.19 16.79
N GLU A 60 1.95 2.56 15.84
CA GLU A 60 1.81 1.86 14.57
C GLU A 60 3.13 1.87 13.78
N LEU A 61 3.80 3.02 13.71
CA LEU A 61 5.08 3.18 13.03
C LEU A 61 6.13 2.22 13.60
N ASN A 62 6.26 2.12 14.91
CA ASN A 62 7.23 1.22 15.55
C ASN A 62 6.91 -0.25 15.26
N GLU A 63 5.63 -0.63 15.30
CA GLU A 63 5.20 -1.98 14.96
C GLU A 63 5.50 -2.33 13.50
N SER A 64 5.19 -1.42 12.56
CA SER A 64 5.46 -1.62 11.14
C SER A 64 6.95 -1.62 10.81
N LEU A 65 7.76 -0.79 11.47
CA LEU A 65 9.23 -0.80 11.35
C LEU A 65 9.83 -2.12 11.83
N SER A 66 9.34 -2.67 12.95
CA SER A 66 9.80 -3.96 13.46
C SER A 66 9.39 -5.11 12.55
N ASN A 67 8.20 -5.06 11.95
CA ASN A 67 7.79 -6.05 10.95
C ASN A 67 8.66 -5.98 9.69
N ALA A 68 8.96 -4.77 9.22
CA ALA A 68 9.83 -4.56 8.06
C ALA A 68 11.27 -5.08 8.31
N GLU A 69 11.84 -4.83 9.49
CA GLU A 69 13.14 -5.39 9.91
C GLU A 69 13.15 -6.92 9.79
N LYS A 70 12.16 -7.58 10.40
CA LYS A 70 12.06 -9.04 10.35
C LYS A 70 12.01 -9.54 8.91
N LEU A 71 11.21 -8.91 8.05
CA LEU A 71 11.12 -9.29 6.64
C LEU A 71 12.47 -9.16 5.92
N LEU A 72 13.24 -8.11 6.19
CA LEU A 72 14.57 -7.94 5.61
C LEU A 72 15.56 -9.01 6.10
N GLU A 73 15.51 -9.36 7.38
CA GLU A 73 16.34 -10.40 7.98
C GLU A 73 16.02 -11.78 7.39
N TYR A 74 14.74 -12.14 7.24
CA TYR A 74 14.34 -13.43 6.65
C TYR A 74 14.82 -13.63 5.21
N ASN A 75 14.81 -12.58 4.39
CA ASN A 75 15.28 -12.66 2.99
C ASN A 75 16.80 -12.82 2.84
N SER A 76 17.56 -12.78 3.94
CA SER A 76 19.03 -12.85 3.89
C SER A 76 19.59 -14.28 4.04
N ASP A 77 18.80 -15.23 4.56
CA ASP A 77 19.25 -16.60 4.91
C ASP A 77 18.51 -17.73 4.18
N ASP A 78 17.47 -17.44 3.40
CA ASP A 78 16.69 -18.46 2.69
C ASP A 78 17.19 -18.62 1.23
N GLU A 79 17.56 -19.85 0.86
CA GLU A 79 17.79 -20.26 -0.53
C GLU A 79 16.53 -19.90 -1.33
N ILE A 80 16.67 -19.00 -2.30
CA ILE A 80 15.58 -18.59 -3.20
C ILE A 80 15.02 -19.85 -3.85
N GLU A 81 13.89 -20.35 -3.34
CA GLU A 81 13.11 -21.36 -4.05
C GLU A 81 12.79 -20.75 -5.42
N ASP A 82 13.17 -21.49 -6.47
CA ASP A 82 12.95 -21.13 -7.87
C ASP A 82 11.44 -20.98 -8.07
N TYR A 83 10.92 -19.76 -7.84
CA TYR A 83 9.52 -19.43 -8.05
C TYR A 83 9.28 -19.63 -9.54
N ASP A 84 8.66 -20.76 -9.90
CA ASP A 84 8.18 -21.01 -11.25
C ASP A 84 7.51 -19.74 -11.75
N ASP A 85 7.99 -19.22 -12.89
CA ASP A 85 7.55 -17.98 -13.51
C ASP A 85 6.06 -18.13 -13.88
N ILE A 86 5.14 -17.88 -12.94
CA ILE A 86 3.71 -18.01 -13.16
C ILE A 86 3.33 -16.90 -14.14
N PRO A 87 2.90 -17.22 -15.37
CA PRO A 87 2.54 -16.18 -16.31
C PRO A 87 1.38 -15.37 -15.75
N GLU A 88 1.57 -14.04 -15.69
CA GLU A 88 0.56 -13.08 -15.24
C GLU A 88 -0.63 -13.13 -16.22
N THR A 89 -1.68 -13.89 -15.89
CA THR A 89 -2.85 -14.14 -16.77
C THR A 89 -3.99 -13.15 -16.56
N TYR A 90 -3.77 -12.06 -15.81
CA TYR A 90 -4.84 -11.12 -15.48
C TYR A 90 -5.21 -10.26 -16.70
N GLU A 91 -6.39 -10.53 -17.28
CA GLU A 91 -6.90 -9.73 -18.38
C GLU A 91 -7.20 -8.30 -17.93
N ARG A 92 -6.68 -7.33 -18.70
CA ARG A 92 -6.95 -5.91 -18.46
C ARG A 92 -8.45 -5.65 -18.62
N PRO A 93 -9.14 -5.07 -17.61
CA PRO A 93 -10.55 -4.71 -17.75
C PRO A 93 -10.76 -3.73 -18.90
N ILE A 94 -11.63 -4.08 -19.85
CA ILE A 94 -11.95 -3.23 -21.01
C ILE A 94 -12.80 -2.04 -20.58
N ILE A 95 -13.64 -2.22 -19.56
CA ILE A 95 -14.59 -1.23 -19.07
C ILE A 95 -14.00 -0.49 -17.87
N SER A 96 -14.16 0.83 -17.85
CA SER A 96 -13.75 1.65 -16.71
C SER A 96 -14.57 1.28 -15.48
N GLN A 97 -13.89 1.04 -14.37
CA GLN A 97 -14.51 0.68 -13.10
C GLN A 97 -14.24 1.78 -12.08
N LYS A 98 -15.24 2.11 -11.27
CA LYS A 98 -15.06 3.01 -10.13
C LYS A 98 -14.46 2.21 -8.97
N LEU A 99 -13.47 2.79 -8.30
CA LEU A 99 -12.92 2.26 -7.05
C LEU A 99 -14.07 2.05 -6.06
N LYS A 100 -14.19 0.83 -5.54
CA LYS A 100 -15.22 0.48 -4.56
C LYS A 100 -14.66 0.64 -3.15
N SER A 101 -15.48 1.19 -2.25
CA SER A 101 -15.17 1.31 -0.83
C SER A 101 -16.34 0.81 0.01
N ASN A 102 -16.12 0.62 1.30
CA ASN A 102 -17.20 0.27 2.24
C ASN A 102 -18.06 1.49 2.61
N ASN A 103 -19.18 1.21 3.29
CA ASN A 103 -20.12 2.22 3.82
C ASN A 103 -20.12 2.28 5.37
N CYS A 104 -19.13 1.67 6.03
CA CYS A 104 -19.02 1.69 7.48
C CYS A 104 -18.72 3.11 7.98
N ASN A 105 -19.34 3.54 9.08
CA ASN A 105 -19.19 4.88 9.64
C ASN A 105 -18.24 4.96 10.83
N CYS A 106 -17.35 3.98 11.00
CA CYS A 106 -16.25 4.12 11.96
C CYS A 106 -15.23 5.17 11.46
N GLU A 107 -14.41 5.66 12.37
CA GLU A 107 -13.42 6.70 12.11
C GLU A 107 -12.51 6.39 10.91
N THR A 108 -11.86 5.22 10.92
CA THR A 108 -10.94 4.79 9.85
C THR A 108 -11.63 4.75 8.48
N CYS A 109 -12.87 4.24 8.42
CA CYS A 109 -13.60 4.10 7.17
C CYS A 109 -14.10 5.46 6.64
N ILE A 110 -14.50 6.37 7.53
CA ILE A 110 -14.83 7.75 7.16
C ILE A 110 -13.58 8.47 6.64
N GLN A 111 -12.46 8.39 7.37
CA GLN A 111 -11.20 9.01 6.98
C GLN A 111 -10.73 8.48 5.62
N MET A 112 -10.80 7.17 5.38
CA MET A 112 -10.49 6.59 4.07
C MET A 112 -11.35 7.21 2.95
N ARG A 113 -12.67 7.33 3.14
CA ARG A 113 -13.53 7.96 2.12
C ARG A 113 -13.20 9.44 1.92
N VAL A 114 -12.81 10.15 2.98
CA VAL A 114 -12.31 11.53 2.87
C VAL A 114 -11.00 11.58 2.08
N CYS A 115 -10.10 10.62 2.26
CA CYS A 115 -8.88 10.51 1.46
C CYS A 115 -9.22 10.29 -0.02
N LEU A 116 -10.14 9.38 -0.34
CA LEU A 116 -10.58 9.16 -1.72
C LEU A 116 -11.12 10.44 -2.38
N LEU A 117 -11.93 11.22 -1.66
CA LEU A 117 -12.49 12.48 -2.16
C LEU A 117 -11.41 13.53 -2.45
N ASN A 118 -10.36 13.56 -1.65
CA ASN A 118 -9.30 14.57 -1.73
C ASN A 118 -8.06 14.10 -2.52
N TYR A 119 -8.03 12.85 -2.99
CA TYR A 119 -6.85 12.23 -3.59
C TYR A 119 -6.30 13.02 -4.78
N HIS A 120 -7.16 13.51 -5.66
CA HIS A 120 -6.76 14.26 -6.87
C HIS A 120 -6.09 15.59 -6.55
N SER A 121 -6.48 16.23 -5.44
CA SER A 121 -5.93 17.50 -4.96
C SER A 121 -4.84 17.34 -3.92
N PHE A 122 -4.48 16.11 -3.54
CA PHE A 122 -3.46 15.87 -2.54
C PHE A 122 -2.07 16.19 -3.11
N GLU A 123 -1.37 17.11 -2.43
CA GLU A 123 0.01 17.49 -2.74
C GLU A 123 0.97 16.70 -1.85
N THR A 124 1.95 16.06 -2.47
CA THR A 124 2.97 15.27 -1.78
C THR A 124 4.07 16.18 -1.22
N THR A 125 4.60 15.83 -0.06
CA THR A 125 5.59 16.65 0.66
C THR A 125 7.02 16.34 0.28
N ASP A 126 7.28 15.16 -0.28
CA ASP A 126 8.62 14.65 -0.57
C ASP A 126 8.60 13.68 -1.76
N GLN A 127 9.80 13.33 -2.23
CA GLN A 127 9.98 12.47 -3.41
C GLN A 127 9.48 11.05 -3.20
N LEU A 128 9.56 10.49 -1.98
CA LEU A 128 9.12 9.13 -1.70
C LEU A 128 7.59 9.06 -1.74
N ALA A 129 6.91 10.04 -1.14
CA ALA A 129 5.48 10.20 -1.22
C ALA A 129 5.00 10.37 -2.68
N GLU A 130 5.75 11.10 -3.50
CA GLU A 130 5.43 11.28 -4.92
C GLU A 130 5.61 9.98 -5.72
N ILE A 131 6.68 9.23 -5.49
CA ILE A 131 6.85 7.89 -6.09
C ILE A 131 5.69 6.98 -5.70
N TYR A 132 5.32 6.97 -4.41
CA TYR A 132 4.23 6.16 -3.90
C TYR A 132 2.88 6.51 -4.54
N ARG A 133 2.55 7.81 -4.63
CA ARG A 133 1.36 8.33 -5.33
C ARG A 133 1.36 7.93 -6.81
N ASN A 134 2.49 8.06 -7.49
CA ASN A 134 2.60 7.72 -8.91
C ASN A 134 2.44 6.23 -9.16
N SER A 135 2.90 5.36 -8.25
CA SER A 135 2.66 3.92 -8.32
C SER A 135 1.17 3.57 -8.23
N ILE A 136 0.43 4.21 -7.31
CA ILE A 136 -1.03 4.04 -7.18
C ILE A 136 -1.72 4.50 -8.48
N LYS A 137 -1.39 5.71 -8.95
CA LYS A 137 -1.95 6.29 -10.17
C LYS A 137 -1.70 5.40 -11.39
N THR A 138 -0.45 4.98 -11.59
CA THR A 138 -0.05 4.11 -12.72
C THR A 138 -0.82 2.80 -12.71
N THR A 139 -1.02 2.20 -11.52
CA THR A 139 -1.81 0.99 -11.36
C THR A 139 -3.27 1.23 -11.73
N CYS A 140 -3.87 2.32 -11.23
CA CYS A 140 -5.26 2.65 -11.54
C CYS A 140 -5.46 2.90 -13.05
N ASP A 141 -4.54 3.62 -13.70
CA ASP A 141 -4.57 3.86 -15.14
C ASP A 141 -4.38 2.54 -15.93
N LYS A 142 -3.47 1.67 -15.48
CA LYS A 142 -3.26 0.34 -16.08
C LYS A 142 -4.53 -0.51 -16.00
N TYR A 143 -5.29 -0.48 -14.91
CA TYR A 143 -6.48 -1.33 -14.75
C TYR A 143 -7.82 -0.58 -14.96
N ASN A 144 -7.77 0.62 -15.54
CA ASN A 144 -8.92 1.46 -15.86
C ASN A 144 -9.82 1.75 -14.64
N ILE A 145 -9.19 2.03 -13.50
CA ILE A 145 -9.84 2.32 -12.22
C ILE A 145 -9.94 3.84 -12.04
N SER A 146 -11.16 4.35 -11.90
CA SER A 146 -11.41 5.74 -11.52
C SER A 146 -11.56 5.85 -10.00
N ILE A 147 -10.74 6.71 -9.40
CA ILE A 147 -10.83 7.11 -7.98
C ILE A 147 -11.79 8.30 -7.87
#